data_AF-A0A6A3AL94-F1
#
_entry.id   AF-A0A6A3AL94-F1
#
_cell.length_a   1.000
_cell.length_b   1.000
_cell.length_c   1.000
_cell.angle_alpha   90.00
_cell.angle_beta   90.00
_cell.angle_gamma   90.00
#
_symmetry.space_group_name_H-M   'P 1'
#
loop_
_entity.id
_entity.type
_entity.pdbx_description
1 polymer ?
#
loop_
_entity_poly.entity_id
_entity_poly.type
_entity_poly.pdbx_seq_one_letter_code
_entity_poly.pdbx_strand_id
1 'polypeptide(L)'
;MPVTLTYVQAAIFFCMGLQNQDVSYVEEQMKKLERQKILSQFKKVMIKLYKYLYGVASKEIDSALPRLKERVLGPHSISVDEYLNDAAKKVEEEMRAKADGGLNPEFLQHVIEGREAELENALENGGEKVLSGGVISVKSSRSGVEKRGKKDESNKKSGKKRGKDDRDSKSTSKKRKP
;
A
#
# COMPACT_ATOMS: atom_id res chain seq x y z
N MET A 1 -6.53 -33.85 31.29
CA MET A 1 -6.18 -32.41 31.36
C MET A 1 -5.14 -32.12 30.30
N PRO A 2 -5.34 -31.12 29.43
CA PRO A 2 -4.51 -30.90 28.24
C PRO A 2 -3.07 -30.46 28.54
N VAL A 3 -2.78 -30.02 29.76
CA VAL A 3 -1.40 -29.75 30.22
C VAL A 3 -1.05 -30.77 31.31
N THR A 4 -0.04 -31.59 31.07
CA THR A 4 0.52 -32.50 32.08
C THR A 4 1.43 -31.71 33.02
N LEU A 5 0.95 -31.57 34.26
CA LEU A 5 1.67 -30.95 35.37
C LEU A 5 2.06 -32.05 36.36
N THR A 6 3.30 -32.00 36.86
CA THR A 6 3.67 -32.85 37.99
C THR A 6 2.94 -32.39 39.25
N TYR A 7 2.76 -33.29 40.22
CA TYR A 7 2.06 -32.96 41.47
C TYR A 7 2.64 -31.71 42.16
N VAL A 8 3.98 -31.62 42.20
CA VAL A 8 4.69 -30.46 42.76
C VAL A 8 4.43 -29.18 41.95
N GLN A 9 4.43 -29.26 40.61
CA GLN A 9 4.11 -28.12 39.75
C GLN A 9 2.68 -27.62 39.95
N ALA A 10 1.72 -28.54 40.06
CA ALA A 10 0.32 -28.23 40.29
C ALA A 10 0.11 -27.57 41.66
N ALA A 11 0.75 -28.08 42.71
CA ALA A 11 0.66 -27.51 44.05
C ALA A 11 1.30 -26.11 44.13
N ILE A 12 2.48 -25.90 43.52
CA ILE A 12 3.11 -24.57 43.44
C ILE A 12 2.20 -23.60 42.66
N PHE A 13 1.64 -24.04 41.53
CA PHE A 13 0.73 -23.23 40.74
C PHE A 13 -0.57 -22.90 41.49
N PHE A 14 -1.10 -23.84 42.26
CA PHE A 14 -2.27 -23.60 43.11
C PHE A 14 -1.98 -22.54 44.18
N CYS A 15 -0.88 -22.67 44.92
CA CYS A 15 -0.55 -21.73 45.99
C CYS A 15 -0.21 -20.33 45.45
N MET A 16 0.64 -20.23 44.43
CA MET A 16 1.07 -18.92 43.91
C MET A 16 0.09 -18.31 42.89
N GLY A 17 -0.54 -19.15 42.07
CA GLY A 17 -1.40 -18.70 40.96
C GLY A 17 -2.86 -18.52 41.35
N LEU A 18 -3.42 -19.42 42.18
CA LEU A 18 -4.84 -19.38 42.56
C LEU A 18 -5.05 -18.78 43.95
N GLN A 19 -4.23 -19.17 44.94
CA GLN A 19 -4.33 -18.66 46.30
C GLN A 19 -3.58 -17.33 46.50
N ASN A 20 -2.83 -16.87 45.49
CA ASN A 20 -2.04 -15.63 45.50
C ASN A 20 -1.10 -15.52 46.72
N GLN A 21 -0.49 -16.65 47.11
CA GLN A 21 0.45 -16.72 48.21
C GLN A 21 1.88 -16.40 47.76
N ASP A 22 2.65 -15.81 48.66
CA ASP A 22 4.05 -15.49 48.39
C ASP A 22 4.93 -16.74 48.34
N VAL A 23 6.09 -16.60 47.67
CA VAL A 23 7.06 -17.69 47.55
C VAL A 23 7.55 -18.17 48.92
N SER A 24 7.64 -17.26 49.90
CA SER A 24 8.02 -17.59 51.27
C SER A 24 7.02 -18.55 51.94
N TYR A 25 5.72 -18.37 51.70
CA TYR A 25 4.69 -19.29 52.20
C TYR A 25 4.84 -20.68 51.58
N VAL A 26 5.09 -20.74 50.26
CA VAL A 26 5.26 -22.03 49.56
C VAL A 26 6.54 -22.76 50.00
N GLU A 27 7.61 -22.00 50.24
CA GLU A 27 8.87 -22.53 50.79
C GLU A 27 8.65 -23.13 52.19
N GLU A 28 7.88 -22.45 53.05
CA GLU A 28 7.52 -22.95 54.38
C GLU A 28 6.62 -24.19 54.34
N GLN A 29 5.62 -24.22 53.45
CA GLN A 29 4.70 -25.36 53.33
C GLN A 29 5.37 -26.60 52.75
N MET A 30 6.24 -26.42 51.75
CA MET A 30 6.86 -27.55 51.07
C MET A 30 8.17 -28.00 51.71
N LYS A 31 8.81 -27.17 52.57
CA LYS A 31 10.06 -27.35 53.37
C LYS A 31 11.29 -27.93 52.68
N LYS A 32 11.17 -28.47 51.47
CA LYS A 32 12.15 -29.26 50.72
C LYS A 32 12.57 -28.58 49.43
N LEU A 33 11.99 -27.44 49.09
CA LEU A 33 12.18 -26.76 47.82
C LEU A 33 12.80 -25.40 48.06
N GLU A 34 13.99 -25.21 47.49
CA GLU A 34 14.64 -23.91 47.44
C GLU A 34 13.78 -22.88 46.69
N ARG A 35 13.71 -21.65 47.21
CA ARG A 35 13.01 -20.52 46.59
C ARG A 35 13.22 -20.38 45.08
N GLN A 36 14.47 -20.53 44.62
CA GLN A 36 14.83 -20.46 43.20
C GLN A 36 14.17 -21.56 42.37
N LYS A 37 14.09 -22.77 42.93
CA LYS A 37 13.44 -23.92 42.28
C LYS A 37 11.93 -23.72 42.20
N ILE A 38 11.30 -23.17 43.24
CA ILE A 38 9.87 -22.84 43.25
C ILE A 38 9.55 -21.87 42.11
N LEU A 39 10.28 -20.76 42.02
CA LEU A 39 10.11 -19.76 40.97
C LEU A 39 10.35 -20.33 39.56
N SER A 40 11.40 -21.13 39.39
CA SER A 40 11.71 -21.79 38.12
C SER A 40 10.59 -22.74 37.69
N GLN A 41 10.05 -23.53 38.62
CA GLN A 41 8.91 -24.42 38.35
C GLN A 41 7.66 -23.63 38.01
N PHE A 42 7.33 -22.59 38.78
CA PHE A 42 6.18 -21.72 38.53
C PHE A 42 6.25 -21.09 37.13
N LYS A 43 7.41 -20.51 36.76
CA LYS A 43 7.63 -19.97 35.41
C LYS A 43 7.40 -21.02 34.32
N LYS A 44 7.89 -22.26 34.51
CA LYS A 44 7.66 -23.36 33.55
C LYS A 44 6.17 -23.68 33.39
N VAL A 45 5.41 -23.70 34.48
CA VAL A 45 3.96 -23.91 34.44
C VAL A 45 3.26 -22.79 33.67
N MET A 46 3.60 -21.53 33.96
CA MET A 46 3.03 -20.37 33.28
C MET A 46 3.30 -20.40 31.77
N ILE A 47 4.52 -20.75 31.35
CA ILE A 47 4.88 -20.89 29.93
C ILE A 47 4.06 -22.02 29.28
N LYS A 48 3.90 -23.17 29.94
CA LYS A 48 3.09 -24.29 29.42
C LYS A 48 1.63 -23.87 29.22
N LEU A 49 1.05 -23.19 30.21
CA LEU A 49 -0.33 -22.72 30.15
C LEU A 49 -0.52 -21.70 29.03
N TYR A 50 0.39 -20.71 28.94
CA TYR A 50 0.37 -19.72 27.86
C TYR A 50 0.44 -20.39 26.49
N LYS A 51 1.38 -21.32 26.27
CA LYS A 51 1.51 -22.04 25.00
C LYS A 51 0.25 -22.83 24.64
N TYR A 52 -0.39 -23.44 25.64
CA TYR A 52 -1.63 -24.16 25.43
C TYR A 52 -2.77 -23.22 25.01
N LEU A 53 -2.99 -22.15 25.76
CA LEU A 53 -4.04 -21.16 25.45
C LEU A 53 -3.80 -20.50 24.09
N TYR A 54 -2.55 -20.12 23.81
CA TYR A 54 -2.15 -19.58 22.51
C TYR A 54 -2.42 -20.58 21.39
N GLY A 55 -2.05 -21.86 21.57
CA GLY A 55 -2.32 -22.90 20.57
C GLY A 55 -3.81 -23.15 20.33
N VAL A 56 -4.67 -23.00 21.35
CA VAL A 56 -6.12 -23.07 21.18
C VAL A 56 -6.64 -21.86 20.39
N ALA A 57 -6.25 -20.65 20.80
CA ALA A 57 -6.66 -19.42 20.12
C ALA A 57 -6.16 -19.37 18.67
N SER A 58 -4.92 -19.78 18.40
CA SER A 58 -4.37 -19.88 17.05
C SER A 58 -5.14 -20.88 16.19
N LYS A 59 -5.50 -22.07 16.72
CA LYS A 59 -6.31 -23.05 15.98
C LYS A 59 -7.70 -22.52 15.65
N GLU A 60 -8.31 -21.78 16.57
CA GLU A 60 -9.60 -21.14 16.35
C GLU A 60 -9.49 -20.12 15.22
N ILE A 61 -8.48 -19.24 15.26
CA ILE A 61 -8.21 -18.25 14.21
C ILE A 61 -7.93 -18.94 12.86
N ASP A 62 -7.08 -19.96 12.82
CA ASP A 62 -6.76 -20.72 11.60
C ASP A 62 -7.99 -21.42 11.01
N SER A 63 -8.94 -21.82 11.86
CA SER A 63 -10.20 -22.45 11.43
C SER A 63 -11.27 -21.45 10.99
N ALA A 64 -11.30 -20.27 11.61
CA ALA A 64 -12.28 -19.21 11.34
C ALA A 64 -11.87 -18.34 10.15
N LEU A 65 -10.57 -18.21 9.87
CA LEU A 65 -10.11 -17.55 8.66
C LEU A 65 -10.54 -18.40 7.46
N PRO A 66 -11.19 -17.79 6.45
CA PRO A 66 -11.48 -18.52 5.22
C PRO A 66 -10.13 -19.01 4.67
N ARG A 67 -9.93 -20.33 4.69
CA ARG A 67 -8.74 -20.96 4.09
C ARG A 67 -8.58 -20.32 2.74
N LEU A 68 -7.45 -19.64 2.54
CA LEU A 68 -7.13 -18.88 1.34
C LEU A 68 -7.27 -19.88 0.18
N LYS A 69 -8.45 -19.92 -0.44
CA LYS A 69 -8.72 -20.84 -1.54
C LYS A 69 -7.71 -20.41 -2.58
N GLU A 70 -6.75 -21.29 -2.85
CA GLU A 70 -5.87 -21.15 -3.98
C GLU A 70 -6.78 -20.97 -5.19
N ARG A 71 -6.95 -19.73 -5.61
CA ARG A 71 -7.75 -19.40 -6.77
C ARG A 71 -6.95 -19.99 -7.92
N VAL A 72 -7.42 -21.11 -8.45
CA VAL A 72 -6.90 -21.67 -9.69
C VAL A 72 -6.95 -20.55 -10.71
N LEU A 73 -5.79 -20.02 -11.06
CA LEU A 73 -5.65 -19.01 -12.10
C LEU A 73 -5.81 -19.76 -13.42
N GLY A 74 -7.05 -19.94 -13.84
CA GLY A 74 -7.37 -20.40 -15.18
C GLY A 74 -7.17 -19.27 -16.19
N PRO A 75 -6.72 -19.56 -17.42
CA PRO A 75 -6.75 -18.58 -18.49
C PRO A 75 -8.18 -18.08 -18.68
N HIS A 76 -8.33 -16.76 -18.79
CA HIS A 76 -9.62 -16.16 -19.10
C HIS A 76 -10.07 -16.67 -20.48
N SER A 77 -11.35 -17.01 -20.61
CA SER A 77 -11.93 -17.47 -21.89
C SER A 77 -11.97 -16.38 -22.96
N ILE A 78 -11.78 -15.12 -22.55
CA ILE A 78 -11.78 -13.92 -23.39
C ILE A 78 -10.44 -13.22 -23.15
N SER A 79 -9.76 -12.85 -24.22
CA SER A 79 -8.52 -12.09 -24.12
C SER A 79 -8.80 -10.64 -23.69
N VAL A 80 -7.84 -10.00 -23.02
CA VAL A 80 -7.95 -8.58 -22.64
C VAL A 80 -8.15 -7.70 -23.88
N ASP A 81 -7.51 -8.07 -24.99
CA ASP A 81 -7.61 -7.36 -26.26
C ASP A 81 -9.02 -7.46 -26.87
N GLU A 82 -9.64 -8.64 -26.80
CA GLU A 82 -11.00 -8.86 -27.29
C GLU A 82 -12.03 -8.07 -26.48
N TYR A 83 -11.88 -8.04 -25.15
CA TYR A 83 -12.73 -7.20 -24.29
C TYR A 83 -12.56 -5.70 -24.58
N LEU A 84 -11.32 -5.25 -24.80
CA LEU A 84 -11.03 -3.86 -25.09
C LEU A 84 -11.61 -3.44 -26.45
N ASN A 85 -11.52 -4.32 -27.44
CA ASN A 85 -12.07 -4.09 -28.78
C ASN A 85 -13.60 -4.06 -28.76
N ASP A 86 -14.26 -4.96 -28.02
CA ASP A 86 -15.72 -4.95 -27.86
C ASP A 86 -16.20 -3.67 -27.15
N ALA A 87 -15.47 -3.22 -26.13
CA ALA A 87 -15.75 -1.96 -25.45
C ALA A 87 -15.57 -0.75 -26.40
N ALA A 88 -14.51 -0.72 -27.21
CA ALA A 88 -14.27 0.34 -28.18
C ALA A 88 -15.35 0.38 -29.26
N LYS A 89 -15.72 -0.78 -29.80
CA LYS A 89 -16.77 -0.92 -30.80
C LYS A 89 -18.12 -0.43 -30.27
N LYS A 90 -18.46 -0.75 -29.03
CA LYS A 90 -19.70 -0.28 -28.38
C LYS A 90 -19.74 1.25 -28.26
N VAL A 91 -18.61 1.89 -27.94
CA VAL A 91 -18.51 3.36 -27.88
C VAL A 91 -18.62 3.97 -29.28
N GLU A 92 -17.98 3.37 -30.28
CA GLU A 92 -18.09 3.82 -31.67
C GLU A 92 -19.53 3.71 -32.18
N GLU A 93 -20.21 2.59 -31.94
CA GLU A 93 -21.62 2.40 -32.29
C GLU A 93 -22.53 3.40 -31.55
N GLU A 94 -22.26 3.70 -30.28
CA GLU A 94 -22.99 4.72 -29.52
C GLU A 94 -22.76 6.13 -30.09
N MET A 95 -21.51 6.48 -30.42
CA MET A 95 -21.20 7.78 -31.03
C MET A 95 -21.79 7.90 -32.43
N ARG A 96 -21.74 6.83 -33.22
CA ARG A 96 -22.36 6.78 -34.53
C ARG A 96 -23.87 6.89 -34.43
N ALA A 97 -24.52 6.21 -33.49
CA ALA A 97 -25.96 6.34 -33.26
C ALA A 97 -26.33 7.76 -32.78
N LYS A 98 -25.48 8.43 -32.00
CA LYS A 98 -25.67 9.85 -31.62
C LYS A 98 -25.43 10.81 -32.79
N ALA A 99 -24.53 10.48 -33.71
CA ALA A 99 -24.29 11.28 -34.92
C ALA A 99 -25.40 11.10 -35.98
N ASP A 100 -25.86 9.85 -36.19
CA ASP A 100 -26.95 9.50 -37.11
C ASP A 100 -28.33 9.88 -36.53
N GLY A 101 -28.46 9.96 -35.20
CA GLY A 101 -29.69 10.30 -34.47
C GLY A 101 -30.04 11.80 -34.41
N GLY A 102 -29.29 12.66 -35.07
CA GLY A 102 -29.60 14.08 -35.19
C GLY A 102 -28.38 14.96 -35.03
N LEU A 103 -27.73 15.28 -36.15
CA LEU A 103 -27.00 16.54 -36.24
C LEU A 103 -28.00 17.66 -35.94
N ASN A 104 -27.96 18.20 -34.72
CA ASN A 104 -28.83 19.31 -34.34
C ASN A 104 -28.61 20.46 -35.34
N PRO A 105 -29.69 21.02 -35.91
CA PRO A 105 -29.58 22.16 -36.84
C PRO A 105 -28.95 23.40 -36.18
N GLU A 106 -28.82 23.43 -34.85
CA GLU A 106 -28.12 24.48 -34.11
C GLU A 106 -26.58 24.43 -34.27
N PHE A 107 -25.97 23.24 -34.48
CA PHE A 107 -24.53 23.17 -34.81
C PHE A 107 -24.24 23.51 -36.28
N LEU A 108 -25.26 23.45 -37.15
CA LEU A 108 -25.21 23.97 -38.51
C LEU A 108 -25.40 25.50 -38.55
N GLN A 109 -25.81 26.13 -37.46
CA GLN A 109 -25.91 27.59 -37.34
C GLN A 109 -24.55 28.29 -37.22
N HIS A 110 -23.46 27.52 -37.22
CA HIS A 110 -22.10 28.00 -37.43
C HIS A 110 -21.52 27.48 -38.75
N VAL A 111 -22.36 27.28 -39.77
CA VAL A 111 -21.90 27.40 -41.14
C VAL A 111 -21.71 28.90 -41.36
N ILE A 112 -20.47 29.32 -41.64
CA ILE A 112 -20.17 30.70 -41.99
C ILE A 112 -21.01 31.03 -43.23
N GLU A 113 -22.09 31.80 -43.07
CA GLU A 113 -22.76 32.53 -44.16
C GLU A 113 -21.81 33.65 -44.62
N GLY A 114 -20.68 33.24 -45.15
CA GLY A 114 -19.76 34.09 -45.87
C GLY A 114 -20.14 33.97 -47.32
N ARG A 115 -20.78 35.02 -47.84
CA ARG A 115 -20.98 35.23 -49.28
C ARG A 115 -19.64 34.93 -49.95
N GLU A 116 -19.50 33.82 -50.67
CA GLU A 116 -18.21 33.34 -51.22
C GLU A 116 -17.44 34.45 -51.96
N ALA A 117 -18.18 35.33 -52.64
CA ALA A 117 -17.65 36.49 -53.34
C ALA A 117 -16.95 37.54 -52.44
N GLU A 118 -17.31 37.65 -51.17
CA GLU A 118 -16.73 38.61 -50.22
C GLU A 118 -15.45 38.03 -49.57
N LEU A 119 -15.42 36.71 -49.36
CA LEU A 119 -14.23 35.96 -48.95
C LEU A 119 -13.16 35.95 -50.06
N GLU A 120 -13.58 35.73 -51.31
CA GLU A 120 -12.70 35.71 -52.48
C GLU A 120 -12.13 37.10 -52.77
N ASN A 121 -12.94 38.16 -52.65
CA ASN A 121 -12.43 39.54 -52.74
C ASN A 121 -11.47 39.92 -51.60
N ALA A 122 -11.64 39.38 -50.39
CA ALA A 122 -10.71 39.63 -49.28
C ALA A 122 -9.36 38.93 -49.49
N LEU A 123 -9.36 37.75 -50.13
CA LEU A 123 -8.15 37.01 -50.50
C LEU A 123 -7.42 37.61 -51.71
N GLU A 124 -8.14 38.17 -52.68
CA GLU A 124 -7.55 38.75 -53.89
C GLU A 124 -7.06 40.19 -53.68
N ASN A 125 -7.76 40.99 -52.87
CA ASN A 125 -7.43 42.40 -52.64
C ASN A 125 -6.55 42.64 -51.40
N GLY A 126 -6.36 41.62 -50.54
CA GLY A 126 -5.39 41.64 -49.45
C GLY A 126 -4.00 41.30 -50.00
N GLY A 127 -3.15 42.31 -50.12
CA GLY A 127 -1.87 42.24 -50.84
C GLY A 127 -1.01 41.00 -50.58
N GLU A 128 -0.44 40.53 -51.71
CA GLU A 128 0.55 39.45 -51.90
C GLU A 128 -0.03 38.02 -51.98
N LYS A 129 0.01 37.48 -53.20
CA LYS A 129 -0.53 36.18 -53.60
C LYS A 129 0.17 35.06 -52.83
N VAL A 130 -0.43 34.57 -51.76
CA VAL A 130 0.09 33.41 -51.03
C VAL A 130 -0.22 32.16 -51.85
N LEU A 131 0.82 31.55 -52.43
CA LEU A 131 0.71 30.26 -53.11
C LEU A 131 0.24 29.18 -52.11
N SER A 132 -0.69 28.34 -52.57
CA SER A 132 -1.25 27.21 -51.80
C SER A 132 -0.14 26.31 -51.25
N GLY A 133 0.20 26.50 -49.97
CA GLY A 133 1.32 25.83 -49.27
C GLY A 133 2.25 26.76 -48.49
N GLY A 134 2.07 28.08 -48.56
CA GLY A 134 2.86 29.05 -47.79
C GLY A 134 2.55 29.04 -46.28
N VAL A 135 3.59 28.93 -45.44
CA VAL A 135 3.46 29.02 -43.97
C VAL A 135 3.39 30.48 -43.55
N ILE A 136 2.26 30.89 -42.96
CA ILE A 136 2.08 32.23 -42.39
C ILE A 136 2.49 32.19 -40.92
N SER A 137 3.58 32.88 -40.58
CA SER A 137 4.07 32.98 -39.21
C SER A 137 3.54 34.26 -38.56
N VAL A 138 2.64 34.11 -37.58
CA VAL A 138 2.10 35.23 -36.81
C VAL A 138 2.92 35.42 -35.54
N LYS A 139 3.60 36.54 -35.42
CA LYS A 139 4.42 36.88 -34.25
C LYS A 139 3.52 37.46 -33.14
N SER A 140 3.28 36.70 -32.08
CA SER A 140 2.51 37.19 -30.92
C SER A 140 3.36 38.12 -30.04
N SER A 141 2.90 39.35 -29.78
CA SER A 141 3.45 40.23 -28.75
C SER A 141 2.70 40.04 -27.43
N ARG A 142 3.09 39.03 -26.62
CA ARG A 142 2.66 38.94 -25.22
C ARG A 142 3.49 39.90 -24.37
N SER A 143 2.89 41.01 -23.95
CA SER A 143 3.36 41.78 -22.79
C SER A 143 3.23 40.93 -21.52
N GLY A 144 4.27 40.96 -20.68
CA GLY A 144 4.53 39.95 -19.64
C GLY A 144 3.67 40.00 -18.38
N VAL A 145 4.13 39.24 -17.38
CA VAL A 145 3.54 38.87 -16.05
C VAL A 145 2.87 37.48 -16.14
N GLU A 146 3.26 36.42 -15.44
CA GLU A 146 4.00 36.26 -14.18
C GLU A 146 4.68 34.87 -14.15
N LYS A 147 5.89 34.77 -13.57
CA LYS A 147 6.65 33.52 -13.43
C LYS A 147 6.06 32.63 -12.33
N ARG A 148 5.63 31.40 -12.64
CA ARG A 148 5.66 30.28 -11.68
C ARG A 148 6.08 28.96 -12.34
N GLY A 149 7.28 28.53 -11.96
CA GLY A 149 7.68 27.13 -11.77
C GLY A 149 7.78 26.22 -12.99
N LYS A 150 8.92 26.26 -13.71
CA LYS A 150 9.37 25.10 -14.50
C LYS A 150 9.99 24.06 -13.55
N LYS A 151 9.38 22.88 -13.48
CA LYS A 151 10.13 21.62 -13.36
C LYS A 151 10.75 21.36 -14.73
N ASP A 152 12.03 21.01 -14.77
CA ASP A 152 12.53 19.99 -15.69
C ASP A 152 13.83 19.40 -15.14
N GLU A 153 13.92 18.09 -15.29
CA GLU A 153 15.00 17.22 -14.88
C GLU A 153 16.27 17.46 -15.71
N SER A 154 17.45 17.36 -15.09
CA SER A 154 18.51 16.44 -15.54
C SER A 154 19.80 16.54 -14.70
N ASN A 155 20.06 15.45 -13.98
CA ASN A 155 21.31 14.67 -13.99
C ASN A 155 22.65 15.34 -13.59
N LYS A 156 23.18 14.99 -12.39
CA LYS A 156 24.35 14.08 -12.17
C LYS A 156 25.13 14.36 -10.87
N LYS A 157 25.38 13.26 -10.14
CA LYS A 157 26.48 12.96 -9.20
C LYS A 157 26.57 13.72 -7.86
N SER A 158 26.19 13.05 -6.77
CA SER A 158 27.02 13.01 -5.55
C SER A 158 26.70 11.81 -4.62
N GLY A 159 27.74 11.05 -4.29
CA GLY A 159 28.04 10.54 -2.95
C GLY A 159 27.03 9.67 -2.19
N LYS A 160 27.15 8.35 -2.36
CA LYS A 160 26.67 7.31 -1.43
C LYS A 160 27.60 7.22 -0.20
N LYS A 161 27.07 7.36 1.03
CA LYS A 161 27.51 6.72 2.31
C LYS A 161 26.59 7.20 3.46
N ARG A 162 25.55 6.45 3.82
CA ARG A 162 25.53 5.50 4.97
C ARG A 162 26.11 6.11 6.25
N GLY A 163 25.24 6.73 7.05
CA GLY A 163 25.49 7.05 8.45
C GLY A 163 25.83 5.79 9.22
N LYS A 164 26.87 5.89 10.04
CA LYS A 164 27.56 4.81 10.72
C LYS A 164 27.41 5.10 12.22
N ASP A 165 26.31 4.66 12.80
CA ASP A 165 26.21 4.53 14.26
C ASP A 165 26.55 3.08 14.58
N ASP A 166 27.70 2.88 15.21
CA ASP A 166 28.00 1.60 15.84
C ASP A 166 29.19 1.72 16.80
N ARG A 167 28.95 1.13 17.99
CA ARG A 167 29.86 0.61 19.03
C ARG A 167 30.02 1.50 20.27
N ASP A 168 29.31 1.25 21.36
CA ASP A 168 29.30 0.05 22.24
C ASP A 168 30.59 -0.12 23.03
N SER A 169 30.52 -0.08 24.37
CA SER A 169 31.08 -1.13 25.24
C SER A 169 30.98 -0.79 26.73
N LYS A 170 30.21 -1.64 27.42
CA LYS A 170 30.21 -1.85 28.87
C LYS A 170 31.39 -2.77 29.22
N SER A 171 32.30 -2.36 30.11
CA SER A 171 33.35 -3.23 30.65
C SER A 171 33.43 -3.18 32.19
N THR A 172 32.92 -4.27 32.79
CA THR A 172 33.49 -5.07 33.90
C THR A 172 34.23 -4.38 35.06
N SER A 173 33.60 -4.35 36.24
CA SER A 173 34.26 -4.16 37.54
C SER A 173 34.36 -5.48 38.34
N LYS A 174 35.60 -5.95 38.56
CA LYS A 174 36.11 -6.98 39.53
C LYS A 174 37.61 -7.15 39.21
N LYS A 175 38.63 -7.04 40.07
CA LYS A 175 38.92 -7.08 41.53
C LYS A 175 40.22 -6.21 41.74
N ARG A 176 40.69 -5.76 42.92
CA ARG A 176 41.25 -6.50 44.09
C ARG A 176 41.80 -5.45 45.11
N LYS A 177 41.87 -5.82 46.40
CA LYS A 177 42.47 -5.09 47.56
C LYS A 177 43.95 -4.67 47.33
N PRO A 178 44.47 -3.66 48.05
CA PRO A 178 44.99 -3.82 49.44
C PRO A 178 44.07 -3.25 50.51
#